data_AF-A0A0F9BRZ9-F1
#
_entry.id   AF-A0A0F9BRZ9-F1
#
_cell.length_a   1.000
_cell.length_b   1.000
_cell.length_c   1.000
_cell.angle_alpha   90.00
_cell.angle_beta   90.00
_cell.angle_gamma   90.00
#
_symmetry.space_group_name_H-M   'P 1'
#
loop_
_entity.id
_entity.type
_entity.pdbx_description
1 polymer ?
#
loop_
_entity_poly.entity_id
_entity_poly.type
_entity_poly.pdbx_seq_one_letter_code
_entity_poly.pdbx_strand_id
1 'polypeptide(L)'
;MSVYWQLKSAKRNGDDRPTRSPHSVPPNDLALPHLWVSERLQAQALRARRGAAVSNYVSASPAAVRARSDYFWARVDQAQDGCWRWMGSWDDKHGPQMQFAHAGVKHRLPATRASLILHGVELDPDDVVYRTCRNGLCVSPEHLRIGDHEDNVAQRVALGRSAHGEGNGRAKLTEEDVTQIKRQLLRGVTRTELAAAYGVDSRAIWGIDAGRTWKHVDPAPKRSTR
;
A
#
# COMPACT_ATOMS: atom_id res chain seq x y z
N MET A 1 -1.76 -47.32 5.76
CA MET A 1 -0.90 -46.31 5.12
C MET A 1 -1.57 -44.96 5.18
N SER A 2 -1.35 -44.22 6.27
CA SER A 2 -1.75 -42.81 6.39
C SER A 2 -0.68 -42.13 7.23
N VAL A 3 0.14 -41.32 6.58
CA VAL A 3 1.21 -40.51 7.18
C VAL A 3 1.13 -39.15 6.50
N TYR A 4 1.43 -38.08 7.26
CA TYR A 4 1.55 -36.67 6.88
C TYR A 4 0.26 -35.83 7.01
N TRP A 5 0.19 -34.70 7.76
CA TRP A 5 1.18 -33.76 8.28
C TRP A 5 0.74 -33.15 9.62
N GLN A 6 1.65 -33.12 10.59
CA GLN A 6 1.62 -32.25 11.76
C GLN A 6 3.01 -31.61 11.87
N LEU A 7 3.22 -30.37 11.42
CA LEU A 7 4.44 -29.62 11.74
C LEU A 7 4.14 -28.14 12.01
N LYS A 8 4.17 -27.86 13.32
CA LYS A 8 4.61 -26.68 14.07
C LYS A 8 4.94 -25.40 13.29
N SER A 9 4.25 -24.33 13.69
CA SER A 9 4.65 -22.94 13.58
C SER A 9 6.06 -22.72 14.16
N ALA A 10 6.98 -22.22 13.34
CA ALA A 10 8.24 -21.65 13.76
C ALA A 10 8.23 -20.15 13.44
N LYS A 11 8.21 -19.31 14.47
CA LYS A 11 8.54 -17.89 14.37
C LYS A 11 10.03 -17.79 13.99
N ARG A 12 10.35 -17.28 12.81
CA ARG A 12 11.71 -16.79 12.53
C ARG A 12 11.79 -15.31 12.91
N ASN A 13 12.29 -15.07 14.12
CA ASN A 13 13.02 -13.84 14.43
C ASN A 13 14.42 -14.01 13.83
N GLY A 14 14.70 -13.37 12.70
CA GLY A 14 16.04 -13.29 12.11
C GLY A 14 16.54 -11.85 12.20
N ASP A 15 17.40 -11.58 13.17
CA ASP A 15 18.22 -10.37 13.27
C ASP A 15 19.33 -10.47 12.21
N ASP A 16 18.98 -10.24 10.94
CA ASP A 16 19.96 -10.05 9.86
C ASP A 16 20.11 -8.55 9.62
N ARG A 17 20.95 -7.90 10.44
CA ARG A 17 21.49 -6.58 10.12
C ARG A 17 22.56 -6.74 9.03
N PRO A 18 22.34 -6.28 7.79
CA PRO A 18 23.42 -6.20 6.81
C PRO A 18 24.48 -5.21 7.30
N THR A 19 25.74 -5.62 7.20
CA THR A 19 26.91 -4.80 7.53
C THR A 19 26.98 -3.57 6.63
N ARG A 20 27.28 -2.42 7.24
CA ARG A 20 27.33 -1.10 6.59
C ARG A 20 28.44 -1.07 5.53
N SER A 21 28.10 -0.68 4.31
CA SER A 21 29.05 -0.04 3.39
C SER A 21 28.94 1.49 3.58
N PRO A 22 30.05 2.23 3.69
CA PRO A 22 30.01 3.68 3.89
C PRO A 22 29.68 4.37 2.57
N HIS A 23 28.41 4.70 2.35
CA HIS A 23 28.05 5.63 1.28
C HIS A 23 28.23 7.06 1.80
N SER A 24 29.12 7.77 1.13
CA SER A 24 29.50 9.16 1.33
C SER A 24 28.25 10.05 1.39
N VAL A 25 28.16 10.87 2.43
CA VAL A 25 27.25 12.01 2.48
C VAL A 25 27.62 12.93 1.30
N PRO A 26 26.74 13.18 0.32
CA PRO A 26 27.06 14.16 -0.72
C PRO A 26 27.15 15.55 -0.06
N PRO A 27 28.16 16.36 -0.43
CA PRO A 27 28.33 17.69 0.13
C PRO A 27 27.11 18.56 -0.18
N ASN A 28 26.79 19.42 0.79
CA ASN A 28 25.59 20.24 0.89
C ASN A 28 25.47 21.36 -0.19
N ASP A 29 26.23 21.29 -1.29
CA ASP A 29 26.42 22.36 -2.27
C ASP A 29 26.35 21.86 -3.72
N LEU A 30 25.29 21.14 -4.07
CA LEU A 30 24.93 20.96 -5.49
C LEU A 30 23.52 21.48 -5.71
N ALA A 31 23.46 22.54 -6.50
CA ALA A 31 22.25 23.15 -7.02
C ALA A 31 21.26 22.06 -7.44
N LEU A 32 20.12 22.10 -6.77
CA LEU A 32 19.00 21.20 -6.80
C LEU A 32 18.59 20.84 -8.26
N PRO A 33 18.72 19.59 -8.74
CA PRO A 33 17.93 19.11 -9.88
C PRO A 33 16.41 19.02 -9.56
N HIS A 34 15.95 19.65 -8.47
CA HIS A 34 14.69 19.41 -7.77
C HIS A 34 13.58 20.44 -8.05
N LEU A 35 13.82 21.45 -8.91
CA LEU A 35 12.79 22.47 -9.20
C LEU A 35 11.54 21.89 -9.87
N TRP A 36 11.67 20.88 -10.75
CA TRP A 36 10.52 20.32 -11.50
C TRP A 36 9.65 19.34 -10.71
N VAL A 37 10.20 18.69 -9.68
CA VAL A 37 9.44 17.81 -8.78
C VAL A 37 8.57 18.65 -7.84
N SER A 38 9.06 19.84 -7.45
CA SER A 38 8.36 20.75 -6.55
C SER A 38 7.09 21.37 -7.16
N GLU A 39 7.13 21.88 -8.39
CA GLU A 39 5.96 22.53 -9.02
C GLU A 39 4.78 21.57 -9.24
N ARG A 40 5.06 20.32 -9.66
CA ARG A 40 4.02 19.30 -9.89
C ARG A 40 3.35 18.83 -8.60
N LEU A 41 4.09 18.78 -7.49
CA LEU A 41 3.58 18.38 -6.19
C LEU A 41 2.89 19.54 -5.45
N GLN A 42 3.40 20.77 -5.61
CA GLN A 42 2.76 21.98 -5.07
C GLN A 42 1.39 22.24 -5.71
N ALA A 43 1.22 21.97 -7.01
CA ALA A 43 -0.09 22.08 -7.67
C ALA A 43 -1.14 21.09 -7.13
N GLN A 44 -0.72 19.98 -6.51
CA GLN A 44 -1.61 18.98 -5.90
C GLN A 44 -2.08 19.40 -4.50
N ALA A 45 -1.19 20.01 -3.69
CA ALA A 45 -1.50 20.48 -2.34
C ALA A 45 -2.53 21.64 -2.33
N LEU A 46 -2.57 22.49 -3.36
CA LEU A 46 -3.47 23.65 -3.41
C LEU A 46 -4.97 23.30 -3.50
N ARG A 47 -5.34 22.07 -3.87
CA ARG A 47 -6.74 21.65 -4.05
C ARG A 47 -7.46 21.25 -2.75
N ALA A 48 -6.74 21.10 -1.63
CA ALA A 48 -7.30 20.54 -0.39
C ALA A 48 -7.78 21.58 0.65
N ARG A 49 -7.76 22.88 0.33
CA ARG A 49 -8.09 23.95 1.31
C ARG A 49 -9.59 24.03 1.64
N ARG A 50 -10.06 23.18 2.55
CA ARG A 50 -11.26 23.42 3.38
C ARG A 50 -10.92 23.11 4.83
N GLY A 51 -11.03 24.13 5.68
CA GLY A 51 -10.67 24.02 7.09
C GLY A 51 -11.62 23.13 7.88
N ALA A 52 -11.03 22.29 8.74
CA ALA A 52 -11.49 22.00 10.11
C ALA A 52 -10.61 20.91 10.76
N ALA A 53 -10.46 21.03 12.10
CA ALA A 53 -10.06 20.03 13.09
C ALA A 53 -8.70 19.31 12.96
N VAL A 54 -7.82 19.65 13.90
CA VAL A 54 -6.44 19.18 14.07
C VAL A 54 -6.38 17.65 14.24
N SER A 55 -5.98 16.96 13.17
CA SER A 55 -5.60 15.54 13.23
C SER A 55 -4.31 15.34 14.04
N ASN A 56 -4.23 14.24 14.80
CA ASN A 56 -3.12 13.84 15.70
C ASN A 56 -1.77 13.58 14.98
N TYR A 57 -1.61 13.99 13.72
CA TYR A 57 -0.45 13.69 12.87
C TYR A 57 0.62 14.77 12.82
N VAL A 58 0.42 15.93 13.45
CA VAL A 58 1.45 16.98 13.49
C VAL A 58 2.23 16.89 14.80
N SER A 59 3.21 16.01 14.86
CA SER A 59 4.23 16.14 15.91
C SER A 59 5.43 16.95 15.45
N ALA A 60 5.74 17.03 14.15
CA ALA A 60 6.93 17.73 13.64
C ALA A 60 6.59 18.91 12.73
N SER A 61 7.09 20.10 13.06
CA SER A 61 7.03 21.25 12.15
C SER A 61 7.96 21.02 10.94
N PRO A 62 7.67 21.60 9.76
CA PRO A 62 8.56 21.51 8.60
C PRO A 62 10.00 21.95 8.89
N ALA A 63 10.18 22.95 9.76
CA ALA A 63 11.48 23.39 10.22
C ALA A 63 12.23 22.29 11.02
N ALA A 64 11.55 21.60 11.93
CA ALA A 64 12.14 20.51 12.70
C ALA A 64 12.56 19.33 11.82
N VAL A 65 11.77 19.02 10.79
CA VAL A 65 12.11 17.97 9.79
C VAL A 65 13.35 18.39 8.99
N ARG A 66 13.38 19.62 8.47
CA ARG A 66 14.53 20.15 7.71
C ARG A 66 15.82 20.17 8.54
N ALA A 67 15.72 20.53 9.83
CA ALA A 67 16.85 20.51 10.76
C ALA A 67 17.41 19.10 11.01
N ARG A 68 16.68 18.04 10.63
CA ARG A 68 17.08 16.63 10.77
C ARG A 68 17.11 15.91 9.41
N SER A 69 17.46 16.63 8.34
CA SER A 69 17.63 16.05 7.00
C SER A 69 18.70 14.95 6.97
N ASP A 70 19.79 15.13 7.72
CA ASP A 70 20.86 14.15 7.95
C ASP A 70 20.31 12.79 8.40
N TYR A 71 19.37 12.82 9.37
CA TYR A 71 18.76 11.63 9.93
C TYR A 71 17.94 10.87 8.88
N PHE A 72 17.23 11.60 8.02
CA PHE A 72 16.45 11.05 6.92
C PHE A 72 17.37 10.38 5.89
N TRP A 73 18.36 11.11 5.38
CA TRP A 73 19.25 10.62 4.34
C TRP A 73 20.12 9.45 4.78
N ALA A 74 20.52 9.38 6.06
CA ALA A 74 21.20 8.22 6.63
C ALA A 74 20.37 6.92 6.65
N ARG A 75 19.07 6.99 6.32
CA ARG A 75 18.12 5.87 6.32
C ARG A 75 17.45 5.67 4.96
N VAL A 76 17.92 6.35 3.92
CA VAL A 76 17.42 6.18 2.57
C VAL A 76 18.44 5.42 1.75
N ASP A 77 18.05 4.22 1.31
CA ASP A 77 18.77 3.45 0.31
C ASP A 77 18.15 3.72 -1.06
N GLN A 78 18.88 4.38 -1.94
CA GLN A 78 18.40 4.74 -3.29
C GLN A 78 18.70 3.58 -4.24
N ALA A 79 17.70 2.74 -4.47
CA ALA A 79 17.83 1.60 -5.37
C ALA A 79 17.79 2.03 -6.84
N GLN A 80 18.34 1.19 -7.72
CA GLN A 80 18.43 1.46 -9.16
C GLN A 80 17.06 1.47 -9.87
N ASP A 81 16.00 0.96 -9.24
CA ASP A 81 14.63 0.94 -9.77
C ASP A 81 13.87 2.28 -9.54
N GLY A 82 14.56 3.31 -9.04
CA GLY A 82 13.97 4.60 -8.69
C GLY A 82 13.20 4.60 -7.36
N CYS A 83 13.08 3.47 -6.68
CA CYS A 83 12.56 3.43 -5.32
C CYS A 83 13.65 3.83 -4.33
N TRP A 84 13.27 4.66 -3.36
CA TRP A 84 14.11 4.99 -2.23
C TRP A 84 13.62 4.20 -1.02
N ARG A 85 14.31 3.12 -0.67
CA ARG A 85 13.91 2.24 0.42
C ARG A 85 14.24 2.87 1.76
N TRP A 86 13.24 2.98 2.62
CA TRP A 86 13.42 3.38 4.01
C TRP A 86 14.03 2.24 4.83
N MET A 87 15.16 2.54 5.47
CA MET A 87 15.94 1.64 6.32
C MET A 87 15.73 1.91 7.81
N GLY A 88 14.84 2.85 8.16
CA GLY A 88 14.47 3.16 9.54
C GLY A 88 13.31 2.30 10.08
N SER A 89 12.71 2.78 11.17
CA SER A 89 11.56 2.10 11.80
C SER A 89 10.35 2.03 10.86
N TRP A 90 9.66 0.89 10.84
CA TRP A 90 8.41 0.69 10.12
C TRP A 90 7.58 -0.41 10.79
N ASP A 91 6.27 -0.40 10.54
CA ASP A 91 5.36 -1.49 10.91
C ASP A 91 4.22 -1.62 9.88
N ASP A 92 3.49 -2.74 9.88
CA ASP A 92 2.43 -3.00 8.90
C ASP A 92 1.25 -2.02 8.99
N LYS A 93 1.02 -1.42 10.16
CA LYS A 93 -0.13 -0.54 10.41
C LYS A 93 0.14 0.89 9.96
N HIS A 94 1.35 1.40 10.18
CA HIS A 94 1.70 2.81 9.95
C HIS A 94 2.73 2.98 8.81
N GLY A 95 3.30 1.91 8.29
CA GLY A 95 4.35 1.97 7.27
C GLY A 95 5.66 2.57 7.80
N PRO A 96 6.51 3.14 6.92
CA PRO A 96 7.81 3.69 7.32
C PRO A 96 7.66 4.99 8.14
N GLN A 97 8.37 5.05 9.27
CA GLN A 97 8.29 6.11 10.26
C GLN A 97 9.66 6.76 10.49
N MET A 98 9.68 8.09 10.49
CA MET A 98 10.82 8.90 10.93
C MET A 98 10.58 9.37 12.36
N GLN A 99 11.52 9.09 13.26
CA GLN A 99 11.45 9.42 14.68
C GLN A 99 12.74 10.12 15.11
N PHE A 100 12.64 11.35 15.59
CA PHE A 100 13.82 12.15 15.94
C PHE A 100 13.53 13.10 17.09
N ALA A 101 14.58 13.67 17.68
CA ALA A 101 14.47 14.75 18.64
C ALA A 101 15.01 16.05 18.04
N HIS A 102 14.34 17.18 18.30
CA HIS A 102 14.78 18.51 17.90
C HIS A 102 14.34 19.51 18.98
N ALA A 103 15.24 20.42 19.37
CA ALA A 103 14.99 21.40 20.45
C ALA A 103 14.41 20.78 21.75
N GLY A 104 14.89 19.59 22.14
CA GLY A 104 14.40 18.88 23.33
C GLY A 104 13.05 18.17 23.18
N VAL A 105 12.37 18.32 22.03
CA VAL A 105 11.07 17.69 21.75
C VAL A 105 11.26 16.46 20.87
N LYS A 106 10.53 15.38 21.19
CA LYS A 106 10.48 14.16 20.36
C LYS A 106 9.40 14.31 19.28
N HIS A 107 9.77 13.96 18.06
CA HIS A 107 8.95 14.04 16.86
C HIS A 107 8.82 12.66 16.21
N ARG A 108 7.64 12.36 15.69
CA ARG A 108 7.31 11.18 14.88
C ARG A 108 6.38 11.55 13.73
N LEU A 109 6.77 11.17 12.51
CA LEU A 109 5.95 11.33 11.31
C LEU A 109 6.21 10.21 10.30
N PRO A 110 5.28 9.96 9.35
CA PRO A 110 5.55 9.10 8.22
C PRO A 110 6.80 9.56 7.45
N ALA A 111 7.71 8.64 7.14
CA ALA A 111 8.93 8.97 6.39
C ALA A 111 8.59 9.50 4.97
N THR A 112 7.44 9.14 4.42
CA THR A 112 6.92 9.69 3.16
C THR A 112 6.61 11.18 3.26
N ARG A 113 5.99 11.64 4.37
CA ARG A 113 5.76 13.07 4.63
C ARG A 113 7.08 13.81 4.84
N ALA A 114 8.02 13.21 5.58
CA ALA A 114 9.35 13.78 5.75
C ALA A 114 10.06 13.99 4.40
N SER A 115 9.99 13.02 3.50
CA SER A 115 10.54 13.13 2.14
C SER A 115 9.98 14.34 1.41
N LEU A 116 8.65 14.49 1.33
CA LEU A 116 8.03 15.62 0.65
C LEU A 116 8.43 16.98 1.27
N ILE A 117 8.43 17.08 2.60
CA ILE A 117 8.84 18.30 3.32
C ILE A 117 10.30 18.67 3.00
N LEU A 118 11.20 17.69 2.94
CA LEU A 118 12.61 17.90 2.59
C LEU A 118 12.80 18.30 1.12
N HIS A 119 11.84 17.99 0.25
CA HIS A 119 11.79 18.43 -1.15
C HIS A 119 10.99 19.73 -1.34
N GLY A 120 10.73 20.48 -0.27
CA GLY A 120 10.10 21.80 -0.35
C GLY A 120 8.59 21.77 -0.58
N VAL A 121 7.94 20.62 -0.37
CA VAL A 121 6.49 20.50 -0.42
C VAL A 121 5.90 20.92 0.93
N GLU A 122 4.98 21.89 0.89
CA GLU A 122 4.14 22.23 2.02
C GLU A 122 2.99 21.23 2.11
N LEU A 123 2.79 20.66 3.30
CA LEU A 123 1.73 19.68 3.56
C LEU A 123 0.84 20.19 4.68
N ASP A 124 -0.45 20.11 4.47
CA ASP A 124 -1.45 20.31 5.52
C ASP A 124 -1.46 19.09 6.47
N PRO A 125 -1.95 19.27 7.72
CA PRO A 125 -2.09 18.19 8.69
C PRO A 125 -2.87 16.98 8.17
N ASP A 126 -3.88 17.23 7.33
CA ASP A 126 -4.83 16.22 6.85
C ASP A 126 -4.46 15.65 5.47
N ASP A 127 -3.40 16.15 4.85
CA ASP A 127 -2.92 15.64 3.56
C ASP A 127 -2.55 14.16 3.66
N VAL A 128 -3.20 13.36 2.81
CA VAL A 128 -2.90 11.93 2.68
C VAL A 128 -1.81 11.77 1.64
N VAL A 129 -0.65 11.27 2.08
CA VAL A 129 0.46 10.93 1.20
C VAL A 129 0.42 9.44 0.89
N TYR A 130 0.28 9.11 -0.40
CA TYR A 130 0.26 7.74 -0.87
C TYR A 130 1.33 7.49 -1.94
N ARG A 131 1.65 6.21 -2.14
CA ARG A 131 2.68 5.75 -3.07
C ARG A 131 2.05 5.28 -4.37
N THR A 132 2.64 5.65 -5.50
CA THR A 132 2.25 5.13 -6.82
C THR A 132 2.94 3.80 -7.13
N CYS A 133 4.13 3.57 -6.58
CA CYS A 133 4.88 2.31 -6.72
C CYS A 133 4.30 1.16 -5.85
N ARG A 134 4.79 -0.07 -6.04
CA ARG A 134 4.40 -1.26 -5.25
C ARG A 134 5.29 -1.52 -4.03
N ASN A 135 6.27 -0.67 -3.76
CA ASN A 135 7.19 -0.83 -2.64
C ASN A 135 6.65 -0.10 -1.39
N GLY A 136 6.25 -0.88 -0.38
CA GLY A 136 5.68 -0.37 0.89
C GLY A 136 6.66 0.41 1.77
N LEU A 137 7.97 0.37 1.47
CA LEU A 137 9.00 1.13 2.17
C LEU A 137 9.56 2.28 1.32
N CYS A 138 9.00 2.53 0.14
CA CYS A 138 9.46 3.62 -0.73
C CYS A 138 9.14 5.00 -0.14
N VAL A 139 10.12 5.89 -0.15
CA VAL A 139 10.02 7.30 0.23
C VAL A 139 10.47 8.25 -0.88
N SER A 140 10.64 7.77 -2.11
CA SER A 140 11.05 8.61 -3.25
C SER A 140 9.97 9.64 -3.57
N PRO A 141 10.27 10.96 -3.60
CA PRO A 141 9.27 11.99 -3.86
C PRO A 141 8.59 11.81 -5.22
N GLU A 142 9.28 11.25 -6.22
CA GLU A 142 8.72 10.98 -7.54
C GLU A 142 7.62 9.91 -7.51
N HIS A 143 7.68 9.00 -6.54
CA HIS A 143 6.71 7.94 -6.30
C HIS A 143 5.66 8.30 -5.24
N LEU A 144 5.68 9.52 -4.70
CA LEU A 144 4.70 10.01 -3.73
C LEU A 144 3.69 10.96 -4.39
N ARG A 145 2.45 10.89 -3.94
CA ARG A 145 1.37 11.80 -4.32
C ARG A 145 0.63 12.27 -3.09
N ILE A 146 0.07 13.47 -3.19
CA ILE A 146 -0.78 14.08 -2.17
C ILE A 146 -2.20 14.02 -2.74
N GLY A 147 -3.13 13.54 -1.93
CA GLY A 147 -4.54 13.58 -2.27
C GLY A 147 -5.37 13.36 -1.02
N ASP A 148 -6.63 13.04 -1.22
CA ASP A 148 -7.51 12.64 -0.15
C ASP A 148 -7.70 11.11 -0.11
N HIS A 149 -8.61 10.67 0.76
CA HIS A 149 -8.94 9.25 0.88
C HIS A 149 -9.61 8.71 -0.40
N GLU A 150 -10.39 9.54 -1.10
CA GLU A 150 -11.13 9.17 -2.30
C GLU A 150 -10.16 8.92 -3.47
N ASP A 151 -9.16 9.78 -3.65
CA ASP A 151 -8.10 9.63 -4.65
C ASP A 151 -7.31 8.33 -4.46
N ASN A 152 -6.97 8.00 -3.22
CA ASN A 152 -6.26 6.75 -2.89
C ASN A 152 -7.13 5.51 -3.20
N VAL A 153 -8.44 5.57 -2.92
CA VAL A 153 -9.39 4.50 -3.25
C VAL A 153 -9.55 4.37 -4.77
N ALA A 154 -9.75 5.49 -5.47
CA ALA A 154 -9.88 5.52 -6.93
C ALA A 154 -8.64 4.95 -7.61
N GLN A 155 -7.44 5.30 -7.14
CA GLN A 155 -6.19 4.73 -7.66
C GLN A 155 -6.10 3.21 -7.40
N ARG A 156 -6.44 2.75 -6.19
CA ARG A 156 -6.44 1.31 -5.87
C ARG A 156 -7.36 0.52 -6.81
N VAL A 157 -8.54 1.08 -7.08
CA VAL A 157 -9.53 0.50 -8.01
C VAL A 157 -9.00 0.51 -9.44
N ALA A 158 -8.46 1.64 -9.92
CA ALA A 158 -7.89 1.77 -11.26
C ALA A 158 -6.73 0.79 -11.50
N LEU A 159 -5.94 0.50 -10.45
CA LEU A 159 -4.84 -0.46 -10.50
C LEU A 159 -5.28 -1.91 -10.29
N GLY A 160 -6.58 -2.18 -10.13
CA GLY A 160 -7.11 -3.53 -9.90
C GLY A 160 -6.61 -4.18 -8.62
N ARG A 161 -6.23 -3.38 -7.61
CA ARG A 161 -5.65 -3.86 -6.34
C ARG A 161 -6.69 -4.12 -5.25
N SER A 162 -7.96 -3.89 -5.53
CA SER A 162 -9.04 -4.22 -4.61
C SER A 162 -9.19 -5.74 -4.54
N ALA A 163 -9.19 -6.29 -3.32
CA ALA A 163 -9.42 -7.71 -3.10
C ALA A 163 -10.76 -8.13 -3.73
N HIS A 164 -10.74 -9.15 -4.56
CA HIS A 164 -11.91 -9.69 -5.26
C HIS A 164 -11.83 -11.21 -5.35
N GLY A 165 -12.96 -11.86 -5.62
CA GLY A 165 -13.02 -13.32 -5.70
C GLY A 165 -12.48 -13.97 -4.42
N GLU A 166 -11.61 -14.96 -4.60
CA GLU A 166 -10.94 -15.68 -3.50
C GLU A 166 -10.03 -14.80 -2.64
N GLY A 167 -9.44 -13.74 -3.22
CA GLY A 167 -8.56 -12.83 -2.50
C GLY A 167 -9.30 -11.95 -1.48
N ASN A 168 -10.64 -11.94 -1.50
CA ASN A 168 -11.43 -11.25 -0.49
C ASN A 168 -11.52 -12.11 0.78
N GLY A 169 -11.01 -11.62 1.91
CA GLY A 169 -11.03 -12.35 3.18
C GLY A 169 -12.43 -12.70 3.75
N ARG A 170 -13.50 -12.18 3.14
CA ARG A 170 -14.90 -12.53 3.44
C ARG A 170 -15.53 -13.48 2.41
N ALA A 171 -14.77 -13.91 1.40
CA ALA A 171 -15.26 -14.82 0.38
C ALA A 171 -15.59 -16.19 1.01
N LYS A 172 -16.78 -16.70 0.68
CA LYS A 172 -17.24 -18.04 1.07
C LYS A 172 -17.04 -19.09 -0.02
N LEU A 173 -16.70 -18.65 -1.23
CA LEU A 173 -16.58 -19.48 -2.41
C LEU A 173 -15.17 -19.35 -2.97
N THR A 174 -14.68 -20.45 -3.53
CA THR A 174 -13.45 -20.53 -4.31
C THR A 174 -13.70 -20.26 -5.81
N GLU A 175 -12.66 -19.97 -6.59
CA GLU A 175 -12.74 -19.92 -8.06
C GLU A 175 -13.21 -21.27 -8.61
N GLU A 176 -12.79 -22.38 -8.00
CA GLU A 176 -13.24 -23.72 -8.35
C GLU A 176 -14.73 -23.90 -8.04
N ASP A 177 -15.20 -23.51 -6.84
CA ASP A 177 -16.62 -23.56 -6.49
C ASP A 177 -17.46 -22.78 -7.51
N VAL A 178 -17.01 -21.58 -7.86
CA VAL A 178 -17.72 -20.72 -8.83
C VAL A 178 -17.72 -21.34 -10.21
N THR A 179 -16.63 -21.98 -10.63
CA THR A 179 -16.57 -22.72 -11.90
C THR A 179 -17.61 -23.84 -11.91
N GLN A 180 -17.71 -24.61 -10.82
CA GLN A 180 -18.70 -25.68 -10.68
C GLN A 180 -20.13 -25.14 -10.62
N ILE A 181 -20.38 -24.08 -9.88
CA ILE A 181 -21.68 -23.38 -9.82
C ILE A 181 -22.12 -22.96 -11.23
N LYS A 182 -21.24 -22.30 -12.00
CA LYS A 182 -21.55 -21.89 -13.38
C LYS A 182 -21.87 -23.09 -14.27
N ARG A 183 -21.13 -24.19 -14.16
CA ARG A 183 -21.42 -25.43 -14.91
C ARG A 183 -22.76 -26.05 -14.54
N GLN A 184 -23.11 -26.07 -13.26
CA GLN A 184 -24.37 -26.63 -12.79
C GLN A 184 -25.58 -25.77 -13.20
N LEU A 185 -25.43 -24.43 -13.16
CA LEU A 185 -26.43 -23.51 -13.70
C LEU A 185 -26.69 -23.76 -15.20
N LEU A 186 -25.64 -23.98 -16.00
CA LEU A 186 -25.78 -24.34 -17.42
C LEU A 186 -26.49 -25.68 -17.64
N ARG A 187 -26.46 -26.58 -16.65
CA ARG A 187 -27.18 -27.86 -16.67
C ARG A 187 -28.60 -27.75 -16.12
N GLY A 188 -29.05 -26.55 -15.75
CA GLY A 188 -30.41 -26.28 -15.27
C GLY A 188 -30.62 -26.50 -13.77
N VAL A 189 -29.56 -26.72 -12.98
CA VAL A 189 -29.68 -26.77 -11.51
C VAL A 189 -30.13 -25.41 -11.01
N THR A 190 -31.08 -25.40 -10.07
CA THR A 190 -31.67 -24.14 -9.62
C THR A 190 -30.73 -23.38 -8.69
N ARG A 191 -30.88 -22.05 -8.66
CA ARG A 191 -30.08 -21.17 -7.78
C ARG A 191 -30.25 -21.52 -6.30
N THR A 192 -31.46 -21.94 -5.90
CA THR A 192 -31.80 -22.31 -4.52
C THR A 192 -31.07 -23.57 -4.09
N GLU A 193 -31.03 -24.60 -4.95
CA GLU A 193 -30.30 -25.84 -4.68
C GLU A 193 -28.80 -25.58 -4.54
N LEU A 194 -28.22 -24.78 -5.43
CA LEU A 194 -26.81 -24.40 -5.37
C LEU A 194 -26.49 -23.58 -4.12
N ALA A 195 -27.38 -22.65 -3.74
CA ALA A 195 -27.21 -21.85 -2.54
C ALA A 195 -27.13 -22.72 -1.28
N ALA A 196 -28.03 -23.69 -1.17
CA ALA A 196 -28.03 -24.66 -0.08
C ALA A 196 -26.77 -25.54 -0.09
N ALA A 197 -26.38 -26.06 -1.27
CA ALA A 197 -25.22 -26.94 -1.41
C ALA A 197 -23.90 -26.27 -1.01
N TYR A 198 -23.72 -24.98 -1.33
CA TYR A 198 -22.51 -24.22 -1.03
C TYR A 198 -22.60 -23.37 0.24
N GLY A 199 -23.70 -23.44 1.00
CA GLY A 199 -23.88 -22.67 2.23
C GLY A 199 -23.86 -21.14 2.05
N VAL A 200 -24.35 -20.66 0.90
CA VAL A 200 -24.41 -19.24 0.54
C VAL A 200 -25.85 -18.76 0.32
N ASP A 201 -26.04 -17.44 0.32
CA ASP A 201 -27.35 -16.87 0.02
C ASP A 201 -27.69 -17.01 -1.48
N SER A 202 -28.97 -17.23 -1.81
CA SER A 202 -29.43 -17.38 -3.21
C SER A 202 -29.10 -16.15 -4.07
N ARG A 203 -28.98 -14.96 -3.48
CA ARG A 203 -28.53 -13.74 -4.16
C ARG A 203 -27.06 -13.81 -4.58
N ALA A 204 -26.22 -14.54 -3.84
CA ALA A 204 -24.82 -14.77 -4.23
C ALA A 204 -24.75 -15.60 -5.51
N ILE A 205 -25.53 -16.68 -5.60
CA ILE A 205 -25.64 -17.52 -6.80
C ILE A 205 -26.22 -16.72 -7.97
N TRP A 206 -27.28 -15.93 -7.75
CA TRP A 206 -27.80 -15.03 -8.77
C TRP A 206 -26.76 -14.03 -9.27
N GLY A 207 -25.91 -13.50 -8.39
CA GLY A 207 -24.82 -12.59 -8.77
C GLY A 207 -23.79 -13.26 -9.67
N ILE A 208 -23.49 -14.54 -9.43
CA ILE A 208 -22.60 -15.36 -10.28
C ILE A 208 -23.25 -15.63 -11.63
N ASP A 209 -24.50 -16.07 -11.62
CA ASP A 209 -25.29 -16.41 -12.80
C ASP A 209 -25.49 -15.22 -13.74
N ALA A 210 -25.86 -14.06 -13.18
CA ALA A 210 -26.03 -12.81 -13.93
C ALA A 210 -24.69 -12.15 -14.33
N GLY A 211 -23.55 -12.80 -14.06
CA GLY A 211 -22.22 -12.25 -14.35
C GLY A 211 -21.93 -10.93 -13.65
N ARG A 212 -22.54 -10.67 -12.48
CA ARG A 212 -22.31 -9.46 -11.69
C ARG A 212 -21.12 -9.61 -10.75
N THR A 213 -20.95 -10.80 -10.18
CA THR A 213 -19.80 -11.18 -9.35
C THR A 213 -18.99 -12.26 -10.07
N TRP A 214 -17.73 -12.44 -9.68
CA TRP A 214 -16.85 -13.48 -10.25
C TRP A 214 -16.77 -13.48 -11.79
N LYS A 215 -16.74 -12.28 -12.38
CA LYS A 215 -16.65 -12.06 -13.84
C LYS A 215 -15.40 -12.66 -14.47
N HIS A 216 -14.33 -12.77 -13.69
CA HIS A 216 -13.03 -13.30 -14.11
C HIS A 216 -12.96 -14.84 -14.15
N VAL A 217 -13.95 -15.54 -13.61
CA VAL A 217 -13.97 -17.01 -13.58
C VAL A 217 -14.73 -17.53 -14.80
N ASP A 218 -14.07 -18.32 -15.64
CA ASP A 218 -14.69 -18.97 -16.80
C ASP A 218 -15.25 -20.35 -16.40
N PRO A 219 -16.48 -20.75 -16.83
CA PRO A 219 -16.94 -22.13 -16.68
C PRO A 219 -16.08 -23.16 -17.42
N ALA A 220 -15.34 -22.77 -18.46
CA ALA A 220 -14.40 -23.64 -19.14
C ALA A 220 -13.16 -23.91 -18.25
N PRO A 221 -12.64 -25.14 -18.21
CA PRO A 221 -11.43 -25.43 -17.45
C PRO A 221 -10.27 -24.59 -17.98
N LYS A 222 -9.50 -23.96 -17.09
CA LYS A 222 -8.23 -23.34 -17.45
C LYS A 222 -7.36 -24.43 -18.09
N ARG A 223 -7.00 -24.26 -19.37
CA ARG A 223 -6.08 -25.18 -20.04
C ARG A 223 -4.77 -25.15 -19.25
N SER A 224 -4.38 -26.29 -18.68
CA SER A 224 -3.06 -26.44 -18.07
C SER A 224 -2.02 -26.15 -19.14
N THR A 225 -1.37 -25.00 -19.03
CA THR A 225 -0.10 -24.75 -19.71
C THR A 225 0.91 -25.69 -19.04
N ARG A 226 1.29 -26.76 -19.76
CA ARG A 226 2.46 -27.56 -19.43
C ARG A 226 3.72 -26.77 -19.72
#